data_AF-A0A2R6WHZ8-F1
#
_entry.id   AF-A0A2R6WHZ8-F1
#
_cell.length_a   1.000
_cell.length_b   1.000
_cell.length_c   1.000
_cell.angle_alpha   90.00
_cell.angle_beta   90.00
_cell.angle_gamma   90.00
#
_symmetry.space_group_name_H-M   'P 1'
#
loop_
_entity.id
_entity.type
_entity.pdbx_description
1 polymer ?
#
loop_
_entity_poly.entity_id
_entity_poly.type
_entity_poly.pdbx_seq_one_letter_code
_entity_poly.pdbx_strand_id
1 'polypeptide(L)'
;MGKSQYLNASLFIVMAMSVISSQTFFTVNAQSQCVSICTNNATQYIRQQLDLCAEDVTNPQFCPRTDCCYAVGNLRHTNNACICRAAQQYFSPDVQKEYNRIIYGCSGSERNITCLL
;
A
#
# COMPACT_ATOMS: atom_id res chain seq x y z
N MET A 1 11.13 76.90 19.05
CA MET A 1 12.24 76.34 19.86
C MET A 1 11.75 75.06 20.51
N GLY A 2 12.51 73.95 20.42
CA GLY A 2 12.38 72.84 21.38
C GLY A 2 11.90 71.48 20.82
N LYS A 3 12.85 70.71 20.26
CA LYS A 3 13.12 69.27 20.47
C LYS A 3 11.95 68.26 20.62
N SER A 4 11.85 67.41 19.60
CA SER A 4 11.77 65.93 19.60
C SER A 4 11.65 65.22 20.96
N GLN A 5 10.68 64.30 21.06
CA GLN A 5 10.91 62.94 21.57
C GLN A 5 9.78 61.99 21.11
N TYR A 6 10.22 60.94 20.43
CA TYR A 6 9.46 59.76 20.01
C TYR A 6 8.94 59.00 21.23
N LEU A 7 7.75 58.40 21.14
CA LEU A 7 7.52 57.09 21.74
C LEU A 7 6.42 56.32 20.99
N ASN A 8 6.78 55.08 20.67
CA ASN A 8 6.01 54.08 19.96
C ASN A 8 4.71 53.69 20.67
N ALA A 9 3.67 53.41 19.88
CA ALA A 9 2.74 52.33 20.18
C ALA A 9 2.19 51.78 18.86
N SER A 10 2.87 50.76 18.35
CA SER A 10 2.44 49.94 17.23
C SER A 10 1.15 49.22 17.60
N LEU A 11 0.07 49.42 16.85
CA LEU A 11 -1.06 48.49 16.85
C LEU A 11 -1.39 48.09 15.40
N PHE A 12 -1.16 46.81 15.17
CA PHE A 12 -1.37 46.10 13.92
C PHE A 12 -2.87 46.00 13.60
N ILE A 13 -3.27 46.43 12.40
CA ILE A 13 -4.48 45.90 11.75
C ILE A 13 -4.04 45.43 10.37
N VAL A 14 -3.95 44.10 10.26
CA VAL A 14 -3.51 43.37 9.08
C VAL A 14 -4.53 43.55 7.96
N MET A 15 -4.05 44.05 6.82
CA MET A 15 -4.79 44.14 5.57
C MET A 15 -5.16 42.72 5.09
N ALA A 16 -6.44 42.53 4.77
CA ALA A 16 -6.92 41.33 4.10
C ALA A 16 -6.26 41.23 2.71
N MET A 17 -5.33 40.28 2.56
CA MET A 17 -4.89 39.80 1.26
C MET A 17 -5.64 38.52 0.93
N SER A 18 -6.47 38.60 -0.10
CA SER A 18 -7.13 37.49 -0.77
C SER A 18 -6.09 36.56 -1.40
N VAL A 19 -5.68 35.53 -0.67
CA VAL A 19 -4.91 34.44 -1.25
C VAL A 19 -5.90 33.54 -1.97
N ILE A 20 -5.82 33.55 -3.30
CA ILE A 20 -6.33 32.49 -4.16
C ILE A 20 -5.62 31.22 -3.69
N SER A 21 -6.25 30.49 -2.77
CA SER A 21 -5.79 29.17 -2.37
C SER A 21 -6.03 28.25 -3.55
N SER A 22 -4.95 27.99 -4.28
CA SER A 22 -4.78 26.92 -5.24
C SER A 22 -5.62 25.73 -4.80
N GLN A 23 -6.69 25.44 -5.54
CA GLN A 23 -7.40 24.18 -5.36
C GLN A 23 -6.45 23.09 -5.86
N THR A 24 -5.58 22.61 -4.97
CA THR A 24 -4.93 21.32 -5.14
C THR A 24 -6.05 20.30 -5.08
N PHE A 25 -6.52 19.88 -6.24
CA PHE A 25 -7.23 18.62 -6.39
C PHE A 25 -6.29 17.53 -5.89
N PHE A 26 -6.41 17.16 -4.62
CA PHE A 26 -5.87 15.92 -4.14
C PHE A 26 -6.72 14.84 -4.79
N THR A 27 -6.24 14.27 -5.89
CA THR A 27 -6.51 12.87 -6.18
C THR A 27 -6.00 12.12 -4.96
N VAL A 28 -6.91 11.82 -4.03
CA VAL A 28 -6.63 10.91 -2.93
C VAL A 28 -6.36 9.58 -3.61
N ASN A 29 -5.08 9.32 -3.90
CA ASN A 29 -4.64 8.03 -4.38
C ASN A 29 -5.04 7.06 -3.27
N ALA A 30 -6.07 6.24 -3.50
CA ALA A 30 -6.62 5.31 -2.53
C ALA A 30 -5.55 4.38 -1.93
N GLN A 31 -4.35 4.33 -2.52
CA GLN A 31 -3.17 3.69 -1.97
C GLN A 31 -2.69 4.27 -0.63
N SER A 32 -2.88 5.57 -0.33
CA SER A 32 -2.29 6.19 0.88
C SER A 32 -3.05 5.87 2.17
N GLN A 33 -4.29 5.38 2.10
CA GLN A 33 -5.07 4.97 3.28
C GLN A 33 -4.95 3.47 3.60
N CYS A 34 -4.29 2.68 2.75
CA CYS A 34 -4.13 1.23 2.94
C CYS A 34 -2.84 0.82 3.69
N VAL A 35 -1.94 1.76 4.00
CA VAL A 35 -0.57 1.45 4.49
C VAL A 35 -0.48 1.22 6.00
N SER A 36 -1.53 1.56 6.78
CA SER A 36 -1.42 1.64 8.24
C SER A 36 -1.55 0.30 9.01
N ILE A 37 -1.83 -0.84 8.35
CA ILE A 37 -2.08 -2.13 9.06
C ILE A 37 -1.29 -3.31 8.45
N CYS A 38 -0.12 -3.05 7.87
CA CYS A 38 0.76 -4.12 7.41
C CYS A 38 2.12 -3.96 8.07
N THR A 39 2.29 -4.60 9.23
CA THR A 39 3.55 -4.59 9.99
C THR A 39 4.60 -5.43 9.27
N ASN A 40 5.88 -5.22 9.58
CA ASN A 40 6.96 -6.04 9.02
C ASN A 40 6.74 -7.53 9.32
N ASN A 41 6.26 -7.88 10.51
CA ASN A 41 5.93 -9.26 10.87
C ASN A 41 4.82 -9.85 9.97
N ALA A 42 3.78 -9.07 9.66
CA ALA A 42 2.74 -9.51 8.73
C ALA A 42 3.30 -9.75 7.32
N THR A 43 4.16 -8.85 6.82
CA THR A 43 4.79 -9.04 5.50
C THR A 43 5.70 -10.27 5.45
N GLN A 44 6.42 -10.57 6.54
CA GLN A 44 7.25 -11.77 6.66
C GLN A 44 6.42 -13.05 6.69
N TYR A 45 5.31 -13.05 7.45
CA TYR A 45 4.37 -14.16 7.45
C TYR A 45 3.77 -14.42 6.06
N ILE A 46 3.33 -13.36 5.37
CA ILE A 46 2.79 -13.47 4.00
C ILE A 46 3.83 -14.07 3.07
N ARG A 47 5.07 -13.55 3.12
CA ARG A 47 6.17 -14.10 2.34
C ARG A 47 6.37 -15.60 2.63
N GLN A 48 6.43 -16.00 3.89
CA GLN A 48 6.60 -17.41 4.27
C GLN A 48 5.49 -18.31 3.71
N GLN A 49 4.24 -17.84 3.70
CA GLN A 49 3.14 -18.60 3.08
C GLN A 49 3.28 -18.68 1.55
N LEU A 50 3.70 -17.60 0.89
CA LEU A 50 3.90 -17.59 -0.57
C LEU A 50 5.16 -18.37 -0.99
N ASP A 51 6.19 -18.45 -0.15
CA ASP A 51 7.39 -19.25 -0.40
C ASP A 51 7.06 -20.75 -0.51
N LEU A 52 5.98 -21.24 0.13
CA LEU A 52 5.48 -22.62 -0.03
C LEU A 52 4.90 -22.91 -1.42
N CYS A 53 4.65 -21.86 -2.21
CA CYS A 53 4.19 -21.92 -3.59
C CYS A 53 5.33 -21.68 -4.60
N ALA A 54 6.59 -21.57 -4.16
CA ALA A 54 7.71 -21.24 -5.05
C ALA A 54 7.88 -22.24 -6.20
N GLU A 55 7.62 -23.54 -5.95
CA GLU A 55 7.67 -24.57 -7.00
C GLU A 55 6.61 -24.30 -8.08
N ASP A 56 5.38 -23.95 -7.69
CA ASP A 56 4.27 -23.62 -8.58
C ASP A 56 4.47 -22.30 -9.36
N VAL A 57 5.37 -21.42 -8.89
CA VAL A 57 5.84 -20.24 -9.62
C VAL A 57 6.86 -20.64 -10.70
N THR A 58 7.82 -21.50 -10.35
CA THR A 58 8.88 -21.91 -11.28
C THR A 58 8.43 -22.94 -12.31
N ASN A 59 7.45 -23.78 -11.96
CA ASN A 59 6.89 -24.83 -12.80
C ASN A 59 5.36 -24.74 -12.75
N PRO A 60 4.77 -23.77 -13.47
CA PRO A 60 3.34 -23.51 -13.39
C PRO A 60 2.54 -24.69 -13.93
N GLN A 61 1.89 -25.41 -13.01
CA GLN A 61 0.91 -26.44 -13.35
C GLN A 61 -0.49 -25.85 -13.52
N PHE A 62 -1.37 -26.63 -14.16
CA PHE A 62 -2.78 -26.28 -14.33
C PHE A 62 -3.50 -26.09 -12.99
N CYS A 63 -3.18 -26.92 -12.00
CA CYS A 63 -3.64 -26.78 -10.61
C CYS A 63 -2.44 -26.62 -9.68
N PRO A 64 -2.42 -25.61 -8.80
CA PRO A 64 -1.37 -25.49 -7.79
C PRO A 64 -1.38 -26.68 -6.83
N ARG A 65 -0.21 -27.00 -6.26
CA ARG A 65 -0.09 -28.08 -5.27
C ARG A 65 -0.96 -27.82 -4.04
N THR A 66 -1.43 -28.91 -3.42
CA THR A 66 -2.34 -28.85 -2.27
C THR A 66 -1.76 -28.08 -1.08
N ASP A 67 -0.48 -28.28 -0.77
CA ASP A 67 0.25 -27.58 0.29
C ASP A 67 0.34 -26.07 0.04
N CYS A 68 0.61 -25.67 -1.21
CA CYS A 68 0.54 -24.28 -1.64
C CYS A 68 -0.86 -23.69 -1.44
N CYS A 69 -1.93 -24.38 -1.86
CA CYS A 69 -3.28 -23.88 -1.64
C CYS A 69 -3.69 -23.80 -0.17
N TYR A 70 -3.21 -24.70 0.69
CA TYR A 70 -3.38 -24.56 2.14
C TYR A 70 -2.70 -23.29 2.68
N ALA A 71 -1.47 -22.99 2.22
CA ALA A 71 -0.76 -21.77 2.59
C ALA A 71 -1.49 -20.50 2.12
N VAL A 72 -2.01 -20.49 0.90
CA VAL A 72 -2.88 -19.41 0.39
C VAL A 72 -4.15 -19.29 1.25
N GLY A 73 -4.73 -20.41 1.67
CA GLY A 73 -5.88 -20.46 2.57
C GLY A 73 -5.61 -19.77 3.92
N ASN A 74 -4.40 -19.91 4.46
CA ASN A 74 -3.99 -19.20 5.68
C ASN A 74 -3.99 -17.67 5.50
N LEU A 75 -3.81 -17.20 4.25
CA LEU A 75 -3.87 -15.79 3.91
C LEU A 75 -5.30 -15.28 3.68
N ARG A 76 -6.35 -16.11 3.74
CA ARG A 76 -7.75 -15.76 3.40
C ARG A 76 -8.23 -14.46 4.07
N HIS A 77 -7.86 -14.23 5.33
CA HIS A 77 -8.26 -13.06 6.10
C HIS A 77 -7.24 -11.92 6.08
N THR A 78 -6.11 -12.09 5.38
CA THR A 78 -5.12 -11.03 5.20
C THR A 78 -5.66 -9.98 4.25
N ASN A 79 -5.43 -8.69 4.49
CA ASN A 79 -5.84 -7.64 3.55
C ASN A 79 -5.03 -7.72 2.24
N ASN A 80 -5.67 -7.62 1.08
CA ASN A 80 -5.02 -7.59 -0.23
C ASN A 80 -3.90 -6.54 -0.29
N ALA A 81 -4.08 -5.35 0.28
CA ALA A 81 -3.04 -4.32 0.32
C ALA A 81 -1.78 -4.77 1.08
N CYS A 82 -1.93 -5.62 2.10
CA CYS A 82 -0.80 -6.16 2.84
C CYS A 82 -0.07 -7.24 2.03
N ILE A 83 -0.82 -8.03 1.25
CA ILE A 83 -0.24 -8.97 0.27
C ILE A 83 0.53 -8.19 -0.81
N CYS A 84 -0.03 -7.11 -1.34
CA CYS A 84 0.65 -6.22 -2.29
C CYS A 84 1.98 -5.72 -1.73
N ARG A 85 1.96 -5.19 -0.51
CA ARG A 85 3.15 -4.64 0.14
C ARG A 85 4.22 -5.71 0.34
N ALA A 86 3.85 -6.88 0.84
CA ALA A 86 4.79 -7.99 0.98
C ALA A 86 5.38 -8.38 -0.38
N ALA A 87 4.54 -8.47 -1.41
CA ALA A 87 4.98 -8.89 -2.72
C ALA A 87 5.92 -7.88 -3.39
N GLN A 88 5.62 -6.58 -3.28
CA GLN A 88 6.49 -5.49 -3.73
C GLN A 88 7.82 -5.44 -2.97
N GLN A 89 7.82 -5.87 -1.71
CA GLN A 89 9.02 -5.86 -0.86
C GLN A 89 9.96 -7.05 -1.13
N TYR A 90 9.43 -8.22 -1.47
CA TYR A 90 10.21 -9.46 -1.53
C TYR A 90 10.31 -10.11 -2.91
N PHE A 91 9.46 -9.76 -3.87
CA PHE A 91 9.37 -10.46 -5.16
C PHE A 91 9.48 -9.50 -6.35
N SER A 92 10.05 -9.98 -7.46
CA SER A 92 10.08 -9.26 -8.72
C SER A 92 8.68 -9.20 -9.36
N PRO A 93 8.39 -8.21 -10.23
CA PRO A 93 7.08 -8.09 -10.87
C PRO A 93 6.60 -9.35 -11.61
N ASP A 94 7.50 -10.09 -12.25
CA ASP A 94 7.13 -11.33 -12.96
C ASP A 94 6.67 -12.43 -11.98
N VAL A 95 7.33 -12.54 -10.83
CA VAL A 95 6.95 -13.48 -9.76
C VAL A 95 5.63 -13.06 -9.10
N GLN A 96 5.37 -11.76 -8.97
CA GLN A 96 4.10 -11.24 -8.43
C GLN A 96 2.90 -11.71 -9.28
N LYS A 97 3.03 -11.69 -10.61
CA LYS A 97 1.98 -12.16 -11.53
C LYS A 97 1.66 -13.62 -11.35
N GLU A 98 2.69 -14.46 -11.19
CA GLU A 98 2.50 -15.89 -10.92
C GLU A 98 1.81 -16.13 -9.57
N TYR A 99 2.18 -15.38 -8.54
CA TYR A 99 1.46 -15.46 -7.26
C TYR A 99 0.00 -15.04 -7.39
N ASN A 100 -0.35 -14.06 -8.22
CA ASN A 100 -1.75 -13.74 -8.47
C ASN A 100 -2.51 -14.91 -9.12
N ARG A 101 -1.91 -15.57 -10.12
CA ARG A 101 -2.48 -16.76 -10.77
C ARG A 101 -2.73 -17.87 -9.75
N ILE A 102 -1.76 -18.14 -8.88
CA ILE A 102 -1.84 -19.17 -7.84
C ILE A 102 -2.93 -18.82 -6.82
N ILE A 103 -2.96 -17.59 -6.30
CA ILE A 103 -3.96 -17.14 -5.34
C ILE A 103 -5.37 -17.24 -5.93
N TYR A 104 -5.52 -16.82 -7.19
CA TYR A 104 -6.79 -16.92 -7.91
C TYR A 104 -7.23 -18.37 -8.08
N GLY A 105 -6.33 -19.27 -8.47
CA GLY A 105 -6.60 -20.71 -8.61
C GLY A 105 -7.00 -21.37 -7.29
N CYS A 106 -6.21 -21.16 -6.23
CA CYS A 106 -6.44 -21.76 -4.92
C CYS A 106 -7.68 -21.20 -4.19
N SER A 107 -8.09 -19.97 -4.50
CA SER A 107 -9.30 -19.35 -3.93
C SER A 107 -10.58 -19.67 -4.73
N GLY A 108 -10.52 -20.57 -5.72
CA GLY A 108 -11.68 -20.87 -6.56
C GLY A 108 -12.17 -19.63 -7.33
N SER A 109 -11.25 -18.75 -7.74
CA SER A 109 -11.53 -17.47 -8.42
C SER A 109 -12.18 -16.38 -7.56
N GLU A 110 -12.37 -16.60 -6.25
CA GLU A 110 -12.98 -15.60 -5.37
C GLU A 110 -12.03 -14.43 -5.05
N ARG A 111 -10.72 -14.62 -5.26
CA ARG A 111 -9.71 -13.66 -4.87
C ARG A 111 -8.74 -13.35 -6.00
N ASN A 112 -8.90 -12.18 -6.58
CA ASN A 112 -7.98 -11.59 -7.54
C ASN A 112 -7.33 -10.35 -6.92
N ILE A 113 -6.00 -10.30 -6.87
CA ILE A 113 -5.24 -9.22 -6.23
C ILE A 113 -4.61 -8.37 -7.32
N THR A 114 -5.35 -7.35 -7.76
CA THR A 114 -5.01 -6.54 -8.94
C THR A 114 -3.66 -5.84 -8.90
N CYS A 115 -3.10 -5.59 -7.71
CA CYS A 115 -1.77 -4.99 -7.56
C CYS A 115 -0.61 -5.93 -7.94
N LEU A 116 -0.91 -7.21 -8.16
CA LEU A 116 0.05 -8.25 -8.54
C LEU A 116 -0.01 -8.55 -10.06
N LEU A 117 -0.81 -7.81 -10.84
CA LEU A 117 -0.99 -7.99 -12.29
C LEU A 117 0.09 -7.30 -13.14
#